data_AF-A0A5B6W1B5-F1
#
_entry.id   AF-A0A5B6W1B5-F1
#
_cell.length_a   1.000
_cell.length_b   1.000
_cell.length_c   1.000
_cell.angle_alpha   90.00
_cell.angle_beta   90.00
_cell.angle_gamma   90.00
#
_symmetry.space_group_name_H-M   'P 1'
#
loop_
_entity.id
_entity.type
_entity.pdbx_description
1 polymer ?
#
loop_
_entity_poly.entity_id
_entity_poly.type
_entity_poly.pdbx_seq_one_letter_code
_entity_poly.pdbx_strand_id
1 'polypeptide(L)'
;MKMVLPMRMLDFLDAPVPFLVGVQHKPNELKMKTSNLVQVNLLKNQVKSCYLPTLPRHKELVTELRSIHSRLSYEGSIANKHPTYRCNEVQAEAATQFLTVMRQYLESLCANLRSHTITSVQSNHDRVSLLLKDSFIDSFPSKDQPFIKLFVDTQLFSVLSDSRLSSFENEH
;
A
#
# COMPACT_ATOMS: atom_id res chain seq x y z
N MET A 1 17.91 5.78 3.75
CA MET A 1 18.10 5.51 2.31
C MET A 1 17.37 6.59 1.52
N LYS A 2 18.08 7.45 0.77
CA LYS A 2 17.44 8.45 -0.11
C LYS A 2 17.26 7.80 -1.49
N MET A 3 16.05 7.39 -1.83
CA MET A 3 15.70 6.90 -3.17
C MET A 3 15.48 8.10 -4.11
N VAL A 4 16.56 8.80 -4.46
CA VAL A 4 16.50 9.90 -5.44
C VAL A 4 17.08 9.43 -6.76
N LEU A 5 16.29 9.47 -7.82
CA LEU A 5 16.65 9.06 -9.16
C LEU A 5 17.57 10.11 -9.81
N PRO A 6 18.80 9.75 -10.23
CA PRO A 6 19.68 10.68 -10.95
C PRO A 6 19.09 11.09 -12.31
N MET A 7 19.41 12.29 -12.79
CA MET A 7 18.92 12.82 -14.08
C MET A 7 19.21 11.89 -15.27
N ARG A 8 20.40 11.26 -15.28
CA ARG A 8 20.81 10.30 -16.32
C ARG A 8 20.02 8.98 -16.33
N MET A 9 19.15 8.78 -15.35
CA MET A 9 18.34 7.57 -15.17
C MET A 9 16.84 7.89 -15.27
N LEU A 10 16.45 9.05 -15.81
CA LEU A 10 15.03 9.40 -15.97
C LEU A 10 14.28 8.43 -16.89
N ASP A 11 14.97 7.73 -17.79
CA ASP A 11 14.36 6.73 -18.68
C ASP A 11 13.75 5.54 -17.90
N PHE A 12 14.17 5.31 -16.66
CA PHE A 12 13.54 4.31 -15.77
C PHE A 12 12.11 4.67 -15.36
N LEU A 13 11.69 5.92 -15.56
CA LEU A 13 10.31 6.34 -15.31
C LEU A 13 9.31 5.77 -16.34
N ASP A 14 9.80 5.25 -17.47
CA ASP A 14 9.01 4.55 -18.47
C ASP A 14 8.98 3.02 -18.21
N ALA A 15 9.54 2.54 -17.08
CA ALA A 15 9.55 1.13 -16.75
C ALA A 15 8.10 0.58 -16.60
N PRO A 16 7.78 -0.59 -17.17
CA PRO A 16 6.43 -1.15 -17.13
C PRO A 16 6.09 -1.81 -15.78
N VAL A 17 7.05 -1.87 -14.86
CA VAL A 17 6.91 -2.52 -13.55
C VAL A 17 6.59 -1.49 -12.46
N PRO A 18 5.93 -1.88 -11.35
CA PRO A 18 5.69 -0.96 -10.24
C PRO A 18 6.99 -0.43 -9.64
N PHE A 19 7.07 0.90 -9.43
CA PHE A 19 8.23 1.54 -8.80
C PHE A 19 7.82 2.70 -7.88
N LEU A 20 8.67 3.01 -6.90
CA LEU A 20 8.60 4.22 -6.09
C LEU A 20 9.95 4.94 -6.17
N VAL A 21 9.96 6.14 -6.73
CA VAL A 21 11.20 6.92 -6.92
C VAL A 21 10.99 8.38 -6.56
N GLY A 22 11.98 9.00 -5.93
CA GLY A 22 12.04 10.45 -5.72
C GLY A 22 12.74 11.13 -6.90
N VAL A 23 12.17 12.22 -7.41
CA VAL A 23 12.79 13.03 -8.48
C VAL A 23 12.93 14.46 -7.96
N GLN A 24 14.17 14.95 -7.89
CA GLN A 24 14.45 16.30 -7.38
C GLN A 24 14.30 17.38 -8.44
N HIS A 25 14.78 17.11 -9.65
CA HIS A 25 14.76 18.06 -10.77
C HIS A 25 14.03 17.41 -11.94
N LYS A 26 12.70 17.52 -12.01
CA LYS A 26 11.96 17.05 -13.19
C LYS A 26 12.11 18.09 -14.30
N PRO A 27 12.74 17.77 -15.45
CA PRO A 27 12.84 18.71 -16.56
C PRO A 27 11.44 18.96 -17.16
N ASN A 28 11.15 20.20 -17.55
CA ASN A 28 9.85 20.61 -18.10
C ASN A 28 9.48 19.84 -19.38
N GLU A 29 10.47 19.32 -20.11
CA GLU A 29 10.31 18.57 -21.36
C GLU A 29 10.04 17.08 -21.17
N LEU A 30 10.07 16.56 -19.93
CA LEU A 30 9.82 15.15 -19.66
C LEU A 30 8.32 14.83 -19.84
N LYS A 31 7.96 14.52 -21.09
CA LYS A 31 6.69 13.89 -21.45
C LYS A 31 6.71 12.44 -20.99
N MET A 32 6.30 12.22 -19.74
CA MET A 32 6.09 10.86 -19.22
C MET A 32 5.04 10.18 -20.08
N LYS A 33 5.38 9.04 -20.68
CA LYS A 33 4.54 8.36 -21.68
C LYS A 33 3.41 7.55 -21.07
N THR A 34 3.47 7.27 -19.78
CA THR A 34 2.59 6.33 -19.09
C THR A 34 1.42 7.03 -18.39
N SER A 35 0.19 6.64 -18.74
CA SER A 35 -1.07 7.11 -18.14
C SER A 35 -1.33 6.58 -16.72
N ASN A 36 -0.55 5.60 -16.27
CA ASN A 36 -0.79 4.83 -15.04
C ASN A 36 0.17 5.24 -13.91
N LEU A 37 0.47 6.52 -13.78
CA LEU A 37 1.37 7.04 -12.74
C LEU A 37 0.62 7.88 -11.72
N VAL A 38 1.03 7.72 -10.46
CA VAL A 38 0.69 8.65 -9.38
C VAL A 38 1.89 9.56 -9.13
N GLN A 39 1.71 10.86 -9.34
CA GLN A 39 2.73 11.87 -9.13
C GLN A 39 2.37 12.72 -7.92
N VAL A 40 3.25 12.74 -6.93
CA VAL A 40 3.13 13.60 -5.75
C VAL A 40 4.14 14.73 -5.86
N ASN A 41 3.65 15.95 -6.09
CA ASN A 41 4.47 17.15 -6.07
C ASN A 41 4.43 17.76 -4.66
N LEU A 42 5.49 17.50 -3.90
CA LEU A 42 5.62 17.99 -2.52
C LEU A 42 5.71 19.52 -2.44
N LEU A 43 6.36 20.18 -3.41
CA LEU A 43 6.52 21.64 -3.42
C LEU A 43 5.20 22.38 -3.69
N LYS A 44 4.36 21.81 -4.56
CA LYS A 44 3.06 22.38 -4.92
C LYS A 44 1.92 21.83 -4.07
N ASN A 45 2.20 20.88 -3.17
CA ASN A 45 1.20 20.10 -2.44
C ASN A 45 0.09 19.54 -3.36
N GLN A 46 0.49 18.95 -4.49
CA GLN A 46 -0.42 18.46 -5.53
C GLN A 46 -0.20 16.97 -5.78
N VAL A 47 -1.30 16.23 -5.90
CA VAL A 47 -1.30 14.83 -6.32
C VAL A 47 -1.98 14.73 -7.67
N LYS A 48 -1.28 14.18 -8.67
CA LYS A 48 -1.88 13.77 -9.94
C LYS A 48 -1.94 12.25 -9.93
N SER A 49 -3.13 11.70 -9.84
CA SER A 49 -3.34 10.25 -9.81
C SER A 49 -3.87 9.76 -11.15
N CYS A 50 -3.49 8.55 -11.52
CA CYS A 50 -4.26 7.77 -12.49
C CYS A 50 -5.58 7.30 -11.85
N TYR A 51 -6.47 6.72 -12.66
CA TYR A 51 -7.68 6.08 -12.14
C TYR A 51 -7.29 4.91 -11.24
N LEU A 52 -7.75 4.93 -9.99
CA LEU A 52 -7.60 3.86 -9.02
C LEU A 52 -8.96 3.58 -8.40
N PRO A 53 -9.33 2.30 -8.20
CA PRO A 53 -10.55 1.98 -7.48
C PRO A 53 -10.45 2.44 -6.02
N THR A 54 -11.59 2.80 -5.45
CA THR A 54 -11.68 3.25 -4.06
C THR A 54 -11.37 2.10 -3.10
N LEU A 55 -10.68 2.42 -2.01
CA LEU A 55 -10.43 1.48 -0.93
C LEU A 55 -11.75 0.97 -0.30
N PRO A 56 -11.87 -0.33 0.03
CA PRO A 56 -12.99 -0.85 0.80
C PRO A 56 -13.15 -0.08 2.10
N ARG A 57 -14.38 0.31 2.48
CA ARG A 57 -14.63 1.11 3.70
C ARG A 57 -13.80 2.42 3.79
N HIS A 58 -13.43 3.02 2.65
CA HIS A 58 -12.61 4.25 2.59
C HIS A 58 -13.09 5.37 3.54
N LYS A 59 -14.41 5.59 3.68
CA LYS A 59 -14.95 6.65 4.54
C LYS A 59 -14.63 6.42 6.02
N GLU A 60 -14.72 5.18 6.49
CA GLU A 60 -14.40 4.80 7.87
C GLU A 60 -12.91 5.00 8.13
N LEU A 61 -12.07 4.47 7.23
CA LEU A 61 -10.62 4.63 7.29
C LEU A 61 -10.19 6.10 7.36
N VAL A 62 -10.71 6.93 6.45
CA VAL A 62 -10.41 8.38 6.45
C VAL A 62 -10.86 9.05 7.73
N THR A 63 -11.98 8.63 8.32
CA THR A 63 -12.49 9.21 9.56
C THR A 63 -11.56 8.89 10.74
N GLU A 64 -11.10 7.65 10.85
CA GLU A 64 -10.13 7.23 11.87
C GLU A 64 -8.78 7.93 11.72
N LEU A 65 -8.28 8.04 10.48
CA LEU A 65 -6.99 8.68 10.20
C LEU A 65 -7.03 10.22 10.35
N ARG A 66 -8.22 10.84 10.28
CA ARG A 66 -8.35 12.31 10.25
C ARG A 66 -7.77 12.98 11.48
N SER A 67 -8.06 12.48 12.68
CA SER A 67 -7.58 13.07 13.94
C SER A 67 -6.05 13.01 14.03
N ILE A 68 -5.47 11.88 13.63
CA ILE A 68 -4.04 11.64 13.61
C ILE A 68 -3.36 12.51 12.54
N HIS A 69 -3.94 12.60 11.35
CA HIS A 69 -3.47 13.46 10.27
C HIS A 69 -3.46 14.94 10.67
N SER A 70 -4.49 15.42 11.36
CA SER A 70 -4.54 16.80 11.86
C SER A 70 -3.38 17.10 12.82
N ARG A 71 -3.04 16.16 13.72
CA ARG A 71 -1.87 16.28 14.60
C ARG A 71 -0.56 16.34 13.80
N LEU A 72 -0.38 15.43 12.85
CA LEU A 72 0.81 15.41 11.99
C LEU A 72 0.96 16.69 11.14
N SER A 73 -0.15 17.20 10.60
CA SER A 73 -0.18 18.43 9.80
C SER A 73 0.18 19.66 10.63
N TYR A 74 -0.34 19.76 11.86
CA TYR A 74 -0.01 20.83 12.79
C TYR A 74 1.49 20.85 13.12
N GLU A 75 2.05 19.71 13.50
CA GLU A 75 3.49 19.57 13.79
C GLU A 75 4.36 19.81 12.54
N GLY A 76 3.88 19.48 11.35
CA GLY A 76 4.55 19.75 10.08
C GLY A 76 4.71 21.26 9.79
N SER A 77 3.74 22.08 10.22
CA SER A 77 3.83 23.54 10.11
C SER A 77 4.94 24.13 10.99
N ILE A 78 5.23 23.48 12.13
CA ILE A 78 6.30 23.85 13.05
C ILE A 78 7.67 23.43 12.46
N ALA A 79 7.72 22.28 11.79
CA ALA A 79 8.93 21.77 11.12
C ALA A 79 9.41 22.66 9.96
N ASN A 80 8.56 23.47 9.33
CA ASN A 80 9.00 24.46 8.33
C ASN A 80 9.97 25.52 8.90
N LYS A 81 10.04 25.68 10.24
CA LYS A 81 10.99 26.58 10.91
C LYS A 81 12.37 25.95 11.19
N HIS A 82 12.50 24.62 11.11
CA HIS A 82 13.74 23.89 11.38
C HIS A 82 13.94 22.75 10.36
N PRO A 83 14.98 22.78 9.50
CA PRO A 83 15.08 21.86 8.37
C PRO A 83 15.13 20.38 8.79
N THR A 84 13.98 19.70 8.65
CA THR A 84 13.70 18.31 8.18
C THR A 84 14.63 17.14 8.56
N TYR A 85 15.49 17.24 9.57
CA TYR A 85 16.31 16.12 10.04
C TYR A 85 15.89 15.55 11.40
N ARG A 86 15.07 16.27 12.19
CA ARG A 86 14.58 15.78 13.49
C ARG A 86 13.08 15.50 13.44
N CYS A 87 12.73 14.22 13.44
CA CYS A 87 11.40 13.77 13.84
C CYS A 87 11.28 14.04 15.36
N ASN A 88 10.29 14.83 15.77
CA ASN A 88 10.03 15.04 17.19
C ASN A 88 9.24 13.85 17.78
N GLU A 89 9.23 13.68 19.10
CA GLU A 89 8.57 12.54 19.75
C GLU A 89 7.06 12.50 19.45
N VAL A 90 6.42 13.67 19.38
CA VAL A 90 4.98 13.80 19.07
C VAL A 90 4.67 13.34 17.64
N GLN A 91 5.52 13.68 16.67
CA GLN A 91 5.45 13.26 15.27
C GLN A 91 5.66 11.75 15.16
N ALA A 92 6.66 11.21 15.86
CA ALA A 92 6.94 9.78 15.88
C ALA A 92 5.76 8.98 16.46
N GLU A 93 5.16 9.45 17.55
CA GLU A 93 3.99 8.84 18.17
C GLU A 93 2.77 8.90 17.24
N ALA A 94 2.47 10.08 16.69
CA ALA A 94 1.34 10.25 15.77
C ALA A 94 1.53 9.41 14.48
N ALA A 95 2.74 9.34 13.94
CA ALA A 95 3.06 8.48 12.79
C ALA A 95 2.89 7.00 13.14
N THR A 96 3.30 6.59 14.34
CA THR A 96 3.11 5.21 14.81
C THR A 96 1.63 4.87 14.92
N GLN A 97 0.80 5.76 15.48
CA GLN A 97 -0.65 5.59 15.55
C GLN A 97 -1.27 5.49 14.15
N PHE A 98 -0.85 6.36 13.23
CA PHE A 98 -1.31 6.34 11.84
C PHE A 98 -1.00 4.98 11.18
N LEU A 99 0.22 4.48 11.36
CA LEU A 99 0.66 3.20 10.82
C LEU A 99 -0.08 2.02 11.46
N THR A 100 -0.39 2.08 12.76
CA THR A 100 -1.19 1.05 13.43
C THR A 100 -2.59 0.94 12.84
N VAL A 101 -3.28 2.07 12.63
CA VAL A 101 -4.61 2.09 11.99
C VAL A 101 -4.54 1.52 10.57
N MET A 102 -3.55 1.96 9.77
CA MET A 102 -3.35 1.43 8.41
C MET A 102 -3.06 -0.08 8.41
N ARG A 103 -2.25 -0.57 9.35
CA ARG A 103 -1.94 -1.99 9.49
C ARG A 103 -3.20 -2.80 9.82
N GLN A 104 -3.95 -2.38 10.85
CA GLN A 104 -5.18 -3.06 11.27
C GLN A 104 -6.21 -3.08 10.13
N TYR A 105 -6.34 -1.97 9.40
CA TYR A 105 -7.18 -1.90 8.22
C TYR A 105 -6.76 -2.94 7.15
N LEU A 106 -5.48 -2.99 6.77
CA LEU A 106 -4.98 -3.95 5.79
C LEU A 106 -5.12 -5.40 6.26
N GLU A 107 -4.86 -5.68 7.54
CA GLU A 107 -5.07 -6.99 8.16
C GLU A 107 -6.54 -7.40 8.10
N SER A 108 -7.46 -6.47 8.34
CA SER A 108 -8.90 -6.74 8.26
C SER A 108 -9.37 -7.09 6.84
N LEU A 109 -8.70 -6.59 5.80
CA LEU A 109 -8.96 -7.04 4.42
C LEU A 109 -8.49 -8.47 4.16
N CYS A 110 -7.56 -8.99 4.98
CA CYS A 110 -6.99 -10.32 4.81
C CYS A 110 -7.53 -11.34 5.84
N ALA A 111 -8.45 -10.93 6.71
CA ALA A 111 -8.83 -11.71 7.89
C ALA A 111 -9.51 -13.05 7.55
N ASN A 112 -10.24 -13.12 6.44
CA ASN A 112 -10.99 -14.30 6.02
C ASN A 112 -10.23 -15.20 5.02
N LEU A 113 -8.93 -14.97 4.77
CA LEU A 113 -8.14 -15.78 3.83
C LEU A 113 -8.28 -17.29 4.06
N ARG A 114 -8.28 -17.74 5.33
CA ARG A 114 -8.41 -19.14 5.72
C ARG A 114 -9.71 -19.78 5.21
N SER A 115 -10.83 -19.06 5.26
CA SER A 115 -12.14 -19.54 4.80
C SER A 115 -12.23 -19.73 3.29
N HIS A 116 -11.30 -19.13 2.54
CA HIS A 116 -11.22 -19.23 1.08
C HIS A 116 -10.00 -20.06 0.64
N THR A 117 -9.46 -20.87 1.53
CA THR A 117 -8.30 -21.72 1.28
C THR A 117 -8.70 -23.19 1.28
N ILE A 118 -8.25 -23.95 0.29
CA ILE A 118 -8.31 -25.42 0.30
C ILE A 118 -6.96 -25.95 0.76
N THR A 119 -6.94 -26.83 1.75
CA THR A 119 -5.73 -27.54 2.17
C THR A 119 -5.81 -28.99 1.70
N SER A 120 -4.93 -29.39 0.80
CA SER A 120 -4.77 -30.78 0.37
C SER A 120 -3.76 -31.49 1.26
N VAL A 121 -4.12 -32.66 1.77
CA VAL A 121 -3.21 -33.53 2.53
C VAL A 121 -2.70 -34.61 1.59
N GLN A 122 -1.41 -34.58 1.28
CA GLN A 122 -0.76 -35.55 0.39
C GLN A 122 -0.36 -36.81 1.16
N SER A 123 -0.10 -37.91 0.44
CA SER A 123 0.22 -39.23 0.99
C SER A 123 1.53 -39.27 1.80
N ASN A 124 2.39 -38.26 1.65
CA ASN A 124 3.66 -38.10 2.35
C ASN A 124 3.57 -37.20 3.60
N HIS A 125 2.35 -36.89 4.07
CA HIS A 125 2.09 -35.90 5.13
C HIS A 125 2.39 -34.44 4.77
N ASP A 126 2.72 -34.12 3.51
CA ASP A 126 2.77 -32.73 3.07
C ASP A 126 1.36 -32.15 2.98
N ARG A 127 1.20 -30.95 3.56
CA ARG A 127 -0.01 -30.14 3.39
C ARG A 127 0.32 -29.02 2.42
N VAL A 128 -0.52 -28.85 1.39
CA VAL A 128 -0.42 -27.72 0.48
C VAL A 128 -1.72 -26.93 0.56
N SER A 129 -1.62 -25.65 0.92
CA SER A 129 -2.74 -24.73 1.02
C SER A 129 -2.82 -23.84 -0.22
N LEU A 130 -3.97 -23.83 -0.89
CA LEU A 130 -4.25 -23.03 -2.07
C LEU A 130 -5.37 -22.02 -1.78
N LEU A 131 -5.09 -20.73 -1.99
CA LEU A 131 -6.11 -19.69 -1.93
C LEU A 131 -6.97 -19.69 -3.20
N LEU A 132 -8.28 -19.81 -3.03
CA LEU A 132 -9.27 -19.63 -4.09
C LEU A 132 -9.56 -18.14 -4.28
N LYS A 133 -8.81 -17.49 -5.19
CA LYS A 133 -8.89 -16.03 -5.40
C LYS A 133 -10.30 -15.54 -5.71
N ASP A 134 -11.03 -16.20 -6.61
CA ASP A 134 -12.39 -15.76 -6.98
C ASP A 134 -13.35 -15.84 -5.80
N SER A 135 -13.29 -16.93 -5.02
CA SER A 135 -14.08 -17.07 -3.79
C SER A 135 -13.75 -15.98 -2.78
N PHE A 136 -12.47 -15.63 -2.63
CA PHE A 136 -12.04 -14.55 -1.74
C PHE A 136 -12.52 -13.18 -2.24
N ILE A 137 -12.42 -12.88 -3.54
CA ILE A 137 -12.94 -11.64 -4.14
C ILE A 137 -14.45 -11.52 -3.92
N ASP A 138 -15.19 -12.61 -4.17
CA ASP A 138 -16.65 -12.65 -4.06
C ASP A 138 -17.16 -12.50 -2.63
N SER A 139 -16.30 -12.71 -1.63
CA SER A 139 -16.62 -12.45 -0.22
C SER A 139 -16.81 -10.97 0.11
N PHE A 140 -16.33 -10.06 -0.74
CA PHE A 140 -16.46 -8.61 -0.53
C PHE A 140 -17.72 -8.05 -1.20
N PRO A 141 -18.30 -6.95 -0.64
CA PRO A 141 -19.38 -6.22 -1.30
C PRO A 141 -19.01 -5.83 -2.73
N SER A 142 -19.96 -5.91 -3.68
CA SER A 142 -19.69 -5.68 -5.11
C SER A 142 -19.05 -4.32 -5.41
N LYS A 143 -19.31 -3.30 -4.59
CA LYS A 143 -18.69 -1.97 -4.67
C LYS A 143 -17.18 -1.96 -4.39
N ASP A 144 -16.70 -2.91 -3.59
CA ASP A 144 -15.33 -3.01 -3.09
C ASP A 144 -14.51 -4.02 -3.93
N GLN A 145 -15.17 -4.93 -4.64
CA GLN A 145 -14.53 -5.93 -5.50
C GLN A 145 -13.57 -5.36 -6.56
N PRO A 146 -13.81 -4.20 -7.22
CA PRO A 146 -12.85 -3.66 -8.18
C PRO A 146 -11.47 -3.40 -7.57
N PHE A 147 -11.42 -2.96 -6.31
CA PHE A 147 -10.16 -2.81 -5.59
C PHE A 147 -9.56 -4.18 -5.24
N ILE A 148 -10.38 -5.10 -4.70
CA ILE A 148 -9.89 -6.41 -4.27
C ILE A 148 -9.31 -7.21 -5.46
N LYS A 149 -9.92 -7.13 -6.63
CA LYS A 149 -9.40 -7.74 -7.87
C LYS A 149 -7.97 -7.28 -8.17
N LEU A 150 -7.71 -5.97 -8.12
CA LEU A 150 -6.35 -5.45 -8.32
C LEU A 150 -5.42 -5.82 -7.16
N PHE A 151 -5.94 -5.82 -5.93
CA PHE A 151 -5.16 -6.10 -4.72
C PHE A 151 -4.60 -7.53 -4.71
N VAL A 152 -5.41 -8.54 -5.04
CA VAL A 152 -4.99 -9.94 -5.05
C VAL A 152 -4.01 -10.30 -6.17
N ASP A 153 -3.88 -9.43 -7.15
CA ASP A 153 -2.92 -9.55 -8.25
C ASP A 153 -1.62 -8.79 -7.98
N THR A 154 -1.50 -8.10 -6.85
CA THR A 154 -0.24 -7.46 -6.46
C THR A 154 0.79 -8.49 -5.98
N GLN A 155 2.05 -8.25 -6.33
CA GLN A 155 3.16 -9.06 -5.81
C GLN A 155 3.23 -9.05 -4.27
N LEU A 156 2.89 -7.92 -3.65
CA LEU A 156 2.87 -7.79 -2.19
C LEU A 156 1.81 -8.69 -1.57
N PHE A 157 0.63 -8.80 -2.18
CA PHE A 157 -0.39 -9.72 -1.71
C PHE A 157 0.05 -11.17 -1.88
N SER A 158 0.67 -11.55 -3.01
CA SER A 158 1.18 -12.92 -3.20
C SER A 158 2.16 -13.33 -2.10
N VAL A 159 3.13 -12.47 -1.78
CA VAL A 159 4.08 -12.72 -0.68
C VAL A 159 3.37 -12.86 0.66
N LEU A 160 2.38 -12.00 0.93
CA LEU A 160 1.59 -12.07 2.15
C LEU A 160 0.74 -13.34 2.24
N SER A 161 0.04 -13.70 1.16
CA SER A 161 -0.83 -14.88 1.12
C SER A 161 0.00 -16.14 1.30
N ASP A 162 1.14 -16.26 0.61
CA ASP A 162 2.01 -17.44 0.71
C ASP A 162 2.53 -17.63 2.13
N SER A 163 2.92 -16.53 2.79
CA SER A 163 3.33 -16.57 4.20
C SER A 163 2.20 -17.05 5.12
N ARG A 164 0.95 -16.64 4.88
CA ARG A 164 -0.22 -17.08 5.66
C ARG A 164 -0.59 -18.53 5.37
N LEU A 165 -0.58 -18.93 4.10
CA LEU A 165 -0.88 -20.30 3.67
C LEU A 165 0.11 -21.30 4.26
N SER A 166 1.40 -20.95 4.27
CA SER A 166 2.43 -21.75 4.93
C SER A 166 2.17 -21.92 6.44
N SER A 167 1.64 -20.90 7.12
CA SER A 167 1.26 -21.05 8.54
C SER A 167 0.14 -22.06 8.75
N PHE A 168 -0.82 -22.15 7.82
CA PHE A 168 -1.94 -23.09 7.88
C PHE A 168 -1.52 -24.55 7.64
N GLU A 169 -0.46 -24.76 6.88
CA GLU A 169 0.12 -26.09 6.65
C GLU A 169 0.77 -26.64 7.92
N ASN A 170 1.24 -25.75 8.80
CA ASN A 170 1.91 -26.08 10.05
C ASN A 170 0.96 -26.13 11.28
N GLU A 171 -0.33 -25.81 11.12
CA GLU A 171 -1.34 -25.94 12.18
C GLU A 171 -1.64 -27.42 12.47
N HIS A 172 -1.44 -27.84 13.73
CA HIS A 172 -1.62 -29.22 14.20
C HIS A 172 -3.07 -29.49 14.57
#